data_AF-A0A4Y2AAY1-F1
#
_entry.id   AF-A0A4Y2AAY1-F1
#
_cell.length_a   1.000
_cell.length_b   1.000
_cell.length_c   1.000
_cell.angle_alpha   90.00
_cell.angle_beta   90.00
_cell.angle_gamma   90.00
#
_symmetry.space_group_name_H-M   'P 1'
#
loop_
_entity.id
_entity.type
_entity.pdbx_description
1 polymer ?
#
loop_
_entity_poly.entity_id
_entity_poly.type
_entity_poly.pdbx_seq_one_letter_code
_entity_poly.pdbx_strand_id
1 'polypeptide(L)'
;MLTDSTGELYLWFVHGQLPLFNKAILGMEKDNTTAFEVPEVLKRNLTERKASDFIPMRAKNIYRNLNEQVRNSVKEEFDGFYERCTAYLWTLDLWRIVLETLNSFHWSI
;
A
#
# COMPACT_ATOMS: atom_id res chain seq x y z
N MET A 1 21.20 -2.65 -9.15
CA MET A 1 20.11 -2.53 -8.16
C MET A 1 18.94 -3.48 -8.42
N LEU A 2 18.66 -3.89 -9.68
CA LEU A 2 17.62 -4.91 -10.01
C LEU A 2 18.19 -6.28 -10.44
N THR A 3 19.51 -6.44 -10.47
CA THR A 3 20.20 -7.61 -11.07
C THR A 3 20.68 -8.65 -10.05
N ASP A 4 20.53 -8.36 -8.75
CA ASP A 4 20.86 -9.29 -7.68
C ASP A 4 19.57 -9.91 -7.08
N SER A 5 19.73 -10.93 -6.25
CA SER A 5 18.62 -11.64 -5.60
C SER A 5 17.73 -10.72 -4.76
N THR A 6 18.26 -9.61 -4.26
CA THR A 6 17.50 -8.62 -3.47
C THR A 6 16.61 -7.77 -4.37
N GLY A 7 17.11 -7.38 -5.54
CA GLY A 7 16.33 -6.72 -6.58
C GLY A 7 15.18 -7.59 -7.09
N GLU A 8 15.45 -8.86 -7.38
CA GLU A 8 14.40 -9.82 -7.79
C GLU A 8 13.35 -9.99 -6.67
N LEU A 9 13.78 -10.13 -5.42
CA LEU A 9 12.91 -10.23 -4.27
C LEU A 9 12.00 -8.99 -4.13
N TYR A 10 12.55 -7.79 -4.30
CA TYR A 10 11.77 -6.55 -4.26
C TYR A 10 10.75 -6.48 -5.39
N LEU A 11 11.11 -6.89 -6.61
CA LEU A 11 10.17 -6.97 -7.73
C LEU A 11 9.00 -7.91 -7.42
N TRP A 12 9.27 -9.10 -6.90
CA TRP A 12 8.21 -10.04 -6.52
C TRP A 12 7.36 -9.51 -5.36
N PHE A 13 7.97 -8.78 -4.44
CA PHE A 13 7.25 -8.08 -3.38
C PHE A 13 6.25 -7.08 -3.95
N VAL A 14 6.69 -6.13 -4.78
CA VAL A 14 5.83 -5.11 -5.41
C VAL A 14 4.75 -5.75 -6.27
N HIS A 15 5.10 -6.75 -7.09
CA HIS A 15 4.13 -7.51 -7.89
C HIS A 15 3.05 -8.16 -7.02
N GLY A 16 3.39 -8.64 -5.82
CA GLY A 16 2.43 -9.20 -4.88
C GLY A 16 1.42 -8.19 -4.33
N GLN A 17 1.72 -6.89 -4.41
CA GLN A 17 0.84 -5.81 -3.96
C GLN A 17 -0.12 -5.34 -5.06
N LEU A 18 0.25 -5.48 -6.34
CA LEU A 18 -0.56 -5.03 -7.48
C LEU A 18 -2.04 -5.47 -7.43
N PRO A 19 -2.39 -6.70 -7.02
CA PRO A 19 -3.80 -7.09 -6.93
C PRO A 19 -4.64 -6.21 -5.98
N LEU A 20 -4.04 -5.68 -4.90
CA LEU A 20 -4.73 -4.76 -3.99
C LEU A 20 -5.02 -3.43 -4.67
N PHE A 21 -4.00 -2.86 -5.35
CA PHE A 21 -4.14 -1.60 -6.05
C PHE A 21 -5.08 -1.70 -7.24
N ASN A 22 -4.99 -2.77 -8.04
CA ASN A 22 -5.91 -3.00 -9.16
C ASN A 22 -7.36 -3.15 -8.67
N LYS A 23 -7.58 -3.86 -7.56
CA LYS A 23 -8.90 -3.98 -6.95
C LYS A 23 -9.42 -2.63 -6.45
N ALA A 24 -8.54 -1.77 -5.93
CA ALA A 24 -8.90 -0.41 -5.54
C ALA A 24 -9.28 0.42 -6.78
N ILE A 25 -8.45 0.46 -7.82
CA ILE A 25 -8.75 1.20 -9.06
C ILE A 25 -10.10 0.76 -9.65
N LEU A 26 -10.31 -0.55 -9.81
CA LEU A 26 -11.60 -1.10 -10.28
C LEU A 26 -12.77 -0.78 -9.35
N GLY A 27 -12.53 -0.58 -8.05
CA GLY A 27 -13.52 -0.13 -7.10
C GLY A 27 -13.88 1.34 -7.30
N MET A 28 -12.89 2.20 -7.56
CA MET A 28 -13.09 3.62 -7.83
C MET A 28 -13.79 3.88 -9.16
N GLU A 29 -13.59 3.01 -10.16
CA GLU A 29 -14.23 3.10 -11.47
C GLU A 29 -15.71 2.70 -11.46
N LYS A 30 -16.24 2.15 -10.36
CA LYS A 30 -17.67 1.79 -10.26
C LYS A 30 -18.52 3.00 -9.91
N ASP A 31 -19.61 3.19 -10.66
CA ASP A 31 -20.55 4.32 -10.52
C ASP A 31 -21.22 4.45 -9.13
N ASN A 32 -21.21 3.40 -8.33
CA ASN A 32 -21.92 3.31 -7.05
C ASN A 32 -21.00 3.21 -5.82
N THR A 33 -19.69 3.38 -5.99
CA THR A 33 -18.74 3.38 -4.86
C THR A 33 -18.21 4.79 -4.66
N THR A 34 -18.16 5.26 -3.42
CA THR A 34 -17.59 6.58 -3.16
C THR A 34 -16.07 6.52 -3.33
N ALA A 35 -15.47 7.59 -3.85
CA ALA A 35 -14.01 7.73 -3.93
C ALA A 35 -13.33 7.69 -2.54
N PHE A 36 -14.10 7.69 -1.45
CA PHE A 36 -13.66 7.65 -0.06
C PHE A 36 -13.67 6.25 0.57
N GLU A 37 -14.56 5.36 0.14
CA GLU A 37 -14.62 3.98 0.65
C GLU A 37 -13.44 3.13 0.17
N VAL A 38 -13.00 3.38 -1.07
CA VAL A 38 -11.94 2.57 -1.68
C VAL A 38 -10.56 2.76 -1.03
N PRO A 39 -10.10 4.00 -0.76
CA PRO A 39 -8.87 4.23 -0.01
C PRO A 39 -8.85 3.54 1.35
N GLU A 40 -9.97 3.53 2.09
CA GLU A 40 -10.06 2.90 3.41
C GLU A 40 -9.93 1.37 3.33
N VAL A 41 -10.54 0.73 2.33
CA VAL A 41 -10.37 -0.71 2.09
C VAL A 41 -8.93 -1.03 1.73
N LEU A 42 -8.29 -0.22 0.87
CA LEU A 42 -6.89 -0.42 0.49
C LEU A 42 -5.95 -0.24 1.69
N LYS A 43 -6.15 0.80 2.49
CA LYS A 43 -5.41 1.09 3.72
C LYS A 43 -5.49 -0.07 4.70
N ARG A 44 -6.69 -0.57 5.00
CA ARG A 44 -6.88 -1.75 5.86
C ARG A 44 -6.10 -2.96 5.35
N ASN A 45 -6.21 -3.29 4.07
CA ASN A 45 -5.51 -4.45 3.49
C ASN A 45 -3.98 -4.30 3.58
N LEU A 46 -3.45 -3.09 3.37
CA LEU A 46 -2.01 -2.81 3.50
C LEU A 46 -1.55 -2.92 4.96
N THR A 47 -2.32 -2.39 5.92
CA THR A 47 -2.03 -2.51 7.35
C THR A 47 -2.06 -3.97 7.82
N GLU A 48 -3.06 -4.75 7.40
CA GLU A 48 -3.14 -6.19 7.70
C GLU A 48 -1.95 -6.96 7.12
N ARG A 49 -1.55 -6.67 5.87
CA ARG A 49 -0.38 -7.29 5.26
C ARG A 49 0.92 -6.95 5.98
N LYS A 50 1.11 -5.68 6.39
CA LYS A 50 2.26 -5.26 7.22
C LYS A 50 2.27 -6.03 8.55
N ALA A 51 1.15 -6.04 9.27
CA ALA A 51 1.04 -6.70 10.57
C ALA A 51 1.28 -8.23 10.51
N SER A 52 0.99 -8.86 9.38
CA SER A 52 1.21 -10.28 9.14
C SER A 52 2.59 -10.64 8.57
N ASP A 53 3.49 -9.67 8.42
CA ASP A 53 4.78 -9.83 7.73
C ASP A 53 4.62 -10.50 6.36
N PHE A 54 3.65 -10.03 5.58
CA PHE A 54 3.27 -10.66 4.32
C PHE A 54 4.43 -10.68 3.32
N ILE A 55 4.83 -11.90 2.93
CA ILE A 55 5.77 -12.16 1.83
C ILE A 55 5.03 -12.91 0.70
N PRO A 56 4.99 -12.37 -0.53
CA PRO A 56 4.38 -13.06 -1.67
C PRO A 56 4.99 -14.44 -1.90
N MET A 57 4.19 -15.39 -2.37
CA MET A 57 4.65 -16.78 -2.55
C MET A 57 5.90 -16.87 -3.44
N ARG A 58 5.97 -16.09 -4.52
CA ARG A 58 7.13 -16.04 -5.42
C ARG A 58 8.38 -15.46 -4.76
N ALA A 59 8.21 -14.58 -3.77
CA ALA A 59 9.30 -13.99 -2.99
C ALA A 59 9.78 -14.89 -1.84
N LYS A 60 8.93 -15.82 -1.33
CA LYS A 60 9.23 -16.60 -0.12
C LYS A 60 10.52 -17.41 -0.20
N ASN A 61 10.80 -18.04 -1.33
CA ASN A 61 11.99 -18.88 -1.47
C ASN A 61 13.27 -18.03 -1.39
N ILE A 62 13.30 -16.90 -2.10
CA ILE A 62 14.43 -15.97 -2.10
C ILE A 62 14.63 -15.40 -0.70
N TYR A 63 13.54 -14.92 -0.06
CA TYR A 63 13.57 -14.34 1.28
C TYR A 63 14.13 -15.31 2.35
N ARG A 64 13.73 -16.59 2.30
CA ARG A 64 14.20 -17.63 3.24
C ARG A 64 15.69 -17.93 3.12
N ASN A 65 16.26 -17.77 1.93
CA ASN A 65 17.67 -18.06 1.65
C ASN A 65 18.59 -16.88 1.93
N LEU A 66 18.05 -15.71 2.30
CA LEU A 66 18.86 -14.56 2.72
C LEU A 66 19.51 -14.81 4.08
N ASN A 67 20.76 -14.36 4.23
CA ASN A 67 21.39 -14.22 5.54
C ASN A 67 20.65 -13.18 6.38
N GLU A 68 20.85 -13.23 7.70
CA GLU A 68 20.12 -12.41 8.67
C GLU A 68 20.28 -10.90 8.43
N GLN A 69 21.50 -10.43 8.16
CA GLN A 69 21.76 -9.01 7.92
C GLN A 69 20.97 -8.48 6.70
N VAL A 70 21.05 -9.20 5.58
CA VAL A 70 20.33 -8.81 4.35
C VAL A 70 18.82 -8.94 4.56
N ARG A 71 18.36 -9.97 5.27
CA ARG A 71 16.95 -10.18 5.58
C ARG A 71 16.37 -9.03 6.40
N ASN A 72 17.09 -8.54 7.40
CA ASN A 72 16.66 -7.43 8.25
C ASN A 72 16.56 -6.13 7.43
N SER A 73 17.57 -5.83 6.61
CA SER A 73 17.53 -4.68 5.70
C SER A 73 16.37 -4.75 4.69
N VAL A 74 16.09 -5.93 4.14
CA VAL A 74 14.93 -6.12 3.24
C VAL A 74 13.61 -5.93 3.98
N LYS A 75 13.51 -6.42 5.23
CA LYS A 75 12.32 -6.22 6.06
C LYS A 75 12.06 -4.74 6.32
N GLU A 76 13.09 -3.98 6.67
CA GLU A 76 12.99 -2.52 6.83
C GLU A 76 12.50 -1.84 5.55
N GLU A 77 13.00 -2.24 4.38
CA GLU A 77 12.54 -1.68 3.11
C GLU A 77 11.07 -2.03 2.80
N PHE A 78 10.63 -3.25 3.13
CA PHE A 78 9.23 -3.66 3.00
C PHE A 78 8.32 -2.89 3.96
N ASP A 79 8.73 -2.70 5.20
CA ASP A 79 8.00 -1.91 6.18
C ASP A 79 7.90 -0.45 5.73
N GLY A 80 8.99 0.11 5.21
CA GLY A 80 9.03 1.45 4.62
C GLY A 80 8.10 1.59 3.41
N PHE A 81 7.95 0.56 2.57
CA PHE A 81 6.96 0.56 1.49
C PHE A 81 5.53 0.71 2.04
N TYR A 82 5.15 -0.10 3.03
CA TYR A 82 3.80 -0.02 3.60
C TYR A 82 3.56 1.33 4.26
N GLU A 83 4.55 1.85 4.99
CA GLU A 83 4.47 3.17 5.63
C GLU A 83 4.22 4.28 4.62
N ARG A 84 5.01 4.32 3.54
CA ARG A 84 4.82 5.29 2.45
C ARG A 84 3.44 5.19 1.82
N CYS A 85 2.94 3.97 1.57
CA CYS A 85 1.60 3.77 1.02
C CYS A 85 0.52 4.27 1.99
N THR A 86 0.60 3.88 3.27
CA THR A 86 -0.39 4.29 4.27
C THR A 86 -0.35 5.79 4.56
N ALA A 87 0.84 6.41 4.56
CA ALA A 87 1.00 7.85 4.72
C ALA A 87 0.37 8.62 3.56
N TYR A 88 0.58 8.15 2.31
CA TYR A 88 -0.08 8.72 1.14
C TYR A 88 -1.60 8.66 1.28
N LEU A 89 -2.15 7.49 1.63
CA LEU A 89 -3.60 7.34 1.84
C LEU A 89 -4.12 8.24 2.97
N TRP A 90 -3.35 8.42 4.04
CA TRP A 90 -3.70 9.32 5.14
C TRP A 90 -3.72 10.80 4.71
N THR A 91 -2.83 11.21 3.80
CA THR A 91 -2.91 12.58 3.23
C THR A 91 -4.19 12.79 2.43
N LEU A 92 -4.73 11.76 1.77
CA LEU A 92 -6.02 11.86 1.08
C LEU A 92 -7.17 12.08 2.07
N ASP A 93 -7.13 11.44 3.24
CA ASP A 93 -8.12 11.66 4.30
C ASP A 93 -8.10 13.12 4.80
N LEU A 94 -6.92 13.72 4.91
CA LEU A 94 -6.79 15.15 5.27
C LEU A 94 -7.39 16.05 4.18
N TRP A 95 -7.10 15.78 2.90
CA TRP A 95 -7.70 16.54 1.80
C TRP A 95 -9.22 16.42 1.77
N ARG A 96 -9.77 15.25 2.11
CA ARG A 96 -11.21 15.05 2.28
C ARG A 96 -11.79 16.00 3.32
N ILE A 97 -11.21 16.06 4.52
CA ILE A 97 -11.68 16.94 5.60
C ILE A 97 -11.69 18.40 5.15
N VAL A 98 -10.63 18.83 4.44
CA VAL A 98 -10.53 20.19 3.89
C VAL A 98 -11.63 20.44 2.86
N LEU A 99 -11.88 19.51 1.93
CA LEU A 99 -12.94 19.62 0.91
C LEU A 99 -14.34 19.66 1.51
N GLU A 100 -14.65 18.77 2.47
CA GLU A 100 -15.93 18.76 3.18
C GLU A 100 -16.16 20.08 3.93
N THR A 101 -15.11 20.63 4.55
CA THR A 101 -15.15 21.93 5.23
C THR A 101 -15.37 23.08 4.24
N LEU A 102 -14.63 23.14 3.13
CA LEU A 102 -14.81 24.19 2.12
C LEU A 102 -16.21 24.15 1.50
N ASN A 103 -16.75 22.96 1.24
CA ASN A 103 -18.10 22.80 0.71
C ASN A 103 -19.14 23.28 1.72
N SER A 104 -19.00 23.00 3.02
CA SER A 104 -19.96 23.48 4.03
C SER A 104 -19.95 25.00 4.18
N PHE A 105 -18.80 25.66 3.98
CA PHE A 105 -18.71 27.12 3.93
C PHE A 105 -19.42 27.73 2.71
N HIS A 106 -19.42 27.04 1.57
CA HIS A 106 -20.03 27.56 0.34
C HIS A 106 -21.57 27.59 0.35
N TRP A 107 -22.22 26.78 1.19
CA TRP A 107 -23.68 26.81 1.40
C TRP A 107 -24.13 27.84 2.45
N SER A 108 -23.19 28.60 3.02
CA SER A 108 -23.43 29.61 4.05
C SER A 108 -23.45 31.05 3.51
N ILE A 109 -23.36 31.23 2.19
CA ILE A 109 -23.50 32.50 1.44
C ILE A 109 -24.68 32.37 0.49
#